data_AF-A0A251SWZ0-F1
#
_entry.id   AF-A0A251SWZ0-F1
#
_cell.length_a   1.000
_cell.length_b   1.000
_cell.length_c   1.000
_cell.angle_alpha   90.00
_cell.angle_beta   90.00
_cell.angle_gamma   90.00
#
_symmetry.space_group_name_H-M   'P 1'
#
loop_
_entity.id
_entity.type
_entity.pdbx_description
1 polymer ?
#
loop_
_entity_poly.entity_id
_entity_poly.type
_entity_poly.pdbx_seq_one_letter_code
_entity_poly.pdbx_strand_id
1 'polypeptide(L)'
;MMRLSELELKWSDGLLDSRNEILEKAVLDVLKPCHEYLKQLNIYSYGGLDFPKWIGDPLFLCLKHLSIIVCKSCTSLPSLAQLPSLKELFIEGFYGVEFVDFELFGTDCCWIGDRLSFMSNG
;
A
#
# COMPACT_ATOMS: atom_id res chain seq x y z
N MET A 1 11.23 21.23 14.09
CA MET A 1 11.02 20.30 12.96
C MET A 1 9.92 19.33 13.34
N MET A 2 8.83 19.27 12.58
CA MET A 2 7.78 18.26 12.79
C MET A 2 8.30 16.92 12.26
N ARG A 3 8.18 15.85 13.06
CA ARG A 3 8.55 14.48 12.67
C ARG A 3 7.26 13.69 12.52
N LEU A 4 6.87 13.41 11.28
CA LEU A 4 5.68 12.61 11.00
C LEU A 4 6.04 11.13 11.15
N SER A 5 5.52 10.48 12.19
CA SER A 5 5.72 9.04 12.40
C SER A 5 4.60 8.20 11.81
N GLU A 6 3.42 8.76 11.64
CA GLU A 6 2.21 8.06 11.24
C GLU A 6 1.48 8.92 10.22
N LEU A 7 1.09 8.32 9.10
CA LEU A 7 0.33 8.97 8.05
C LEU A 7 -0.88 8.11 7.72
N GLU A 8 -2.06 8.70 7.85
CA GLU A 8 -3.31 8.10 7.41
C GLU A 8 -3.90 8.94 6.27
N LEU A 9 -4.16 8.27 5.15
CA LEU A 9 -4.76 8.86 3.96
C LEU A 9 -6.05 8.12 3.64
N LYS A 10 -7.17 8.82 3.73
CA LYS A 10 -8.50 8.25 3.53
C LYS A 10 -9.24 8.99 2.43
N TRP A 11 -9.62 8.25 1.40
CA TRP A 11 -10.49 8.75 0.35
C TRP A 11 -11.96 8.44 0.65
N SER A 12 -12.84 9.19 0.02
CA SER A 12 -14.28 8.96 0.06
C SER A 12 -14.61 7.63 -0.65
N ASP A 13 -15.45 6.78 -0.04
CA ASP A 13 -15.96 5.54 -0.66
C ASP A 13 -17.14 5.84 -1.60
N GLY A 14 -16.94 6.78 -2.53
CA GLY A 14 -17.92 7.13 -3.56
C GLY A 14 -18.08 6.02 -4.60
N LEU A 15 -19.16 6.11 -5.41
CA LEU A 15 -19.37 5.20 -6.54
C LEU A 15 -18.16 5.23 -7.48
N LEU A 16 -17.62 4.04 -7.80
CA LEU A 16 -16.39 3.87 -8.59
C LEU A 16 -16.44 4.65 -9.91
N ASP A 17 -17.59 4.65 -10.58
CA ASP A 17 -17.82 5.31 -11.88
C ASP A 17 -17.65 6.84 -11.86
N SER A 18 -17.63 7.46 -10.68
CA SER A 18 -17.45 8.91 -10.51
C SER A 18 -16.02 9.31 -10.12
N ARG A 19 -15.13 8.34 -9.87
CA ARG A 19 -13.79 8.59 -9.37
C ARG A 19 -12.82 8.82 -10.52
N ASN A 20 -11.88 9.74 -10.30
CA ASN A 20 -10.83 10.04 -11.26
C ASN A 20 -9.53 9.41 -10.78
N GLU A 21 -9.28 8.21 -11.27
CA GLU A 21 -8.15 7.34 -10.87
C GLU A 21 -6.80 8.04 -11.09
N ILE A 22 -6.68 8.80 -12.18
CA ILE A 22 -5.47 9.58 -12.52
C ILE A 22 -5.24 10.69 -11.50
N LEU A 23 -6.30 11.42 -11.15
CA LEU A 23 -6.22 12.51 -10.18
C LEU A 23 -5.88 11.99 -8.78
N GLU A 24 -6.47 10.88 -8.37
CA GLU A 24 -6.21 10.31 -7.05
C GLU A 24 -4.77 9.84 -6.90
N LYS A 25 -4.21 9.21 -7.94
CA LYS A 25 -2.78 8.88 -7.99
C LYS A 25 -1.91 10.13 -7.90
N ALA A 26 -2.23 11.17 -8.65
CA ALA A 26 -1.49 12.43 -8.61
C ALA A 26 -1.54 13.07 -7.20
N VAL A 27 -2.69 13.03 -6.53
CA VAL A 27 -2.83 13.48 -5.15
C VAL A 27 -1.96 12.64 -4.21
N LEU A 28 -2.02 11.31 -4.29
CA LEU A 28 -1.19 10.43 -3.46
C LEU A 28 0.31 10.62 -3.72
N ASP A 29 0.72 10.93 -4.95
CA ASP A 29 2.11 11.21 -5.30
C ASP A 29 2.61 12.53 -4.69
N VAL A 30 1.78 13.58 -4.72
CA VAL A 30 2.11 14.89 -4.10
C VAL A 30 2.12 14.81 -2.58
N LEU A 31 1.35 13.90 -1.99
CA LEU A 31 1.30 13.67 -0.54
C LEU A 31 2.50 12.86 0.00
N LYS A 32 3.53 12.59 -0.81
CA LYS A 32 4.75 11.88 -0.39
C LYS A 32 5.31 12.49 0.91
N PRO A 33 5.31 11.77 2.03
CA PRO A 33 5.84 12.27 3.30
C PRO A 33 7.37 12.25 3.32
N CYS A 34 7.94 12.90 4.33
CA CYS A 34 9.36 12.73 4.64
C CYS A 34 9.66 11.27 5.04
N HIS A 35 10.56 10.63 4.30
CA HIS A 35 10.83 9.19 4.43
C HIS A 35 11.60 8.79 5.70
N GLU A 36 12.31 9.72 6.35
CA GLU A 36 13.24 9.42 7.45
C GLU A 36 12.58 8.90 8.74
N TYR A 37 11.33 9.29 9.02
CA TYR A 37 10.70 9.06 10.32
C TYR A 37 9.35 8.34 10.25
N LEU A 38 8.82 8.12 9.05
CA LEU A 38 7.53 7.46 8.89
C LEU A 38 7.65 6.00 9.33
N LYS A 39 6.81 5.61 10.28
CA LYS A 39 6.74 4.25 10.85
C LYS A 39 5.47 3.52 10.44
N GLN A 40 4.39 4.25 10.20
CA GLN A 40 3.11 3.69 9.83
C GLN A 40 2.50 4.48 8.68
N LEU A 41 2.00 3.76 7.68
CA LEU A 41 1.27 4.30 6.55
C LEU A 41 -0.04 3.53 6.38
N ASN A 42 -1.16 4.23 6.47
CA ASN A 42 -2.49 3.64 6.28
C ASN A 42 -3.19 4.34 5.12
N ILE A 43 -3.62 3.57 4.13
CA ILE A 43 -4.30 4.05 2.93
C ILE A 43 -5.66 3.39 2.84
N TYR A 44 -6.72 4.19 2.86
CA TYR A 44 -8.10 3.72 2.86
C TYR A 44 -8.86 4.22 1.66
N SER A 45 -9.61 3.31 1.03
CA SER A 45 -10.52 3.61 -0.07
C SER A 45 -9.85 4.28 -1.27
N TYR A 46 -8.56 4.06 -1.50
CA TYR A 46 -7.85 4.61 -2.66
C TYR A 46 -8.44 4.06 -3.97
N GLY A 47 -8.77 4.94 -4.90
CA GLY A 47 -9.43 4.62 -6.17
C GLY A 47 -8.53 4.71 -7.39
N GLY A 48 -7.21 4.90 -7.23
CA GLY A 48 -6.28 4.81 -8.35
C GLY A 48 -6.07 3.36 -8.81
N LEU A 49 -5.74 3.19 -10.10
CA LEU A 49 -5.44 1.87 -10.68
C LEU A 49 -4.13 1.27 -10.19
N ASP A 50 -3.16 2.12 -9.88
CA ASP A 50 -1.83 1.75 -9.42
C ASP A 50 -1.32 2.77 -8.39
N PHE A 51 -0.26 2.38 -7.69
CA PHE A 51 0.35 3.21 -6.65
C PHE A 51 1.53 4.03 -7.17
N PRO A 52 1.75 5.22 -6.63
CA PRO A 52 3.03 5.91 -6.78
C PRO A 52 4.20 5.05 -6.30
N LYS A 53 5.34 5.16 -6.98
CA LYS A 53 6.55 4.37 -6.67
C LYS A 53 7.03 4.56 -5.24
N TRP A 54 6.76 5.72 -4.63
CA TRP A 54 7.23 6.03 -3.29
C TRP A 54 6.67 5.11 -2.20
N ILE A 55 5.52 4.47 -2.44
CA ILE A 55 4.91 3.54 -1.49
C ILE A 55 5.80 2.32 -1.20
N GLY A 56 6.59 1.88 -2.19
CA GLY A 56 7.56 0.79 -2.06
C GLY A 56 9.02 1.27 -2.08
N ASP A 57 9.27 2.56 -1.85
CA ASP A 57 10.62 3.14 -1.96
C ASP A 57 11.50 2.71 -0.77
N PRO A 58 12.67 2.08 -0.99
CA PRO A 58 13.55 1.61 0.09
C PRO A 58 14.06 2.72 1.01
N LEU A 59 13.93 3.99 0.61
CA LEU A 59 14.25 5.15 1.45
C LEU A 59 13.36 5.28 2.69
N PHE A 60 12.23 4.57 2.75
CA PHE A 60 11.36 4.46 3.92
C PHE A 60 11.96 3.51 4.98
N LEU A 61 13.13 3.90 5.51
CA LEU A 61 13.95 3.10 6.41
C LEU A 61 13.26 2.77 7.75
N CYS A 62 12.27 3.55 8.16
CA CYS A 62 11.56 3.37 9.43
C CYS A 62 10.17 2.77 9.29
N LEU A 63 9.67 2.55 8.07
CA LEU A 63 8.30 2.10 7.82
C LEU A 63 8.16 0.65 8.25
N LYS A 64 7.36 0.41 9.31
CA LYS A 64 7.15 -0.89 9.93
C LYS A 64 5.77 -1.47 9.64
N HIS A 65 4.78 -0.60 9.51
CA HIS A 65 3.39 -0.96 9.28
C HIS A 65 2.88 -0.28 8.01
N LEU A 66 2.34 -1.08 7.10
CA LEU A 66 1.65 -0.61 5.91
C LEU A 66 0.28 -1.27 5.84
N SER A 67 -0.77 -0.45 5.82
CA SER A 67 -2.14 -0.90 5.66
C SER A 67 -2.76 -0.28 4.40
N ILE A 68 -3.31 -1.12 3.53
CA ILE A 68 -4.01 -0.72 2.31
C ILE A 68 -5.37 -1.42 2.32
N ILE A 69 -6.46 -0.66 2.56
CA ILE A 69 -7.80 -1.21 2.74
C ILE A 69 -8.79 -0.58 1.75
N VAL A 70 -9.67 -1.40 1.16
CA VAL A 70 -10.76 -1.00 0.26
C VAL A 70 -10.23 -0.37 -1.04
N CYS A 71 -9.25 -1.00 -1.67
CA CYS A 71 -8.67 -0.56 -2.94
C CYS A 71 -9.33 -1.29 -4.13
N LYS A 72 -10.57 -0.91 -4.45
CA LYS A 72 -11.44 -1.63 -5.40
C LYS A 72 -10.93 -1.62 -6.85
N SER A 73 -10.36 -0.50 -7.31
CA SER A 73 -9.91 -0.31 -8.70
C SER A 73 -8.44 -0.71 -8.94
N CYS A 74 -7.68 -0.98 -7.88
CA CYS A 74 -6.25 -1.20 -8.02
C CYS A 74 -5.95 -2.60 -8.56
N THR A 75 -5.14 -2.67 -9.61
CA THR A 75 -4.76 -3.91 -10.28
C THR A 75 -3.35 -4.37 -9.93
N SER A 76 -2.51 -3.49 -9.40
CA SER A 76 -1.11 -3.79 -9.08
C SER A 76 -0.62 -3.08 -7.83
N LEU A 77 0.17 -3.80 -7.03
CA LEU A 77 0.88 -3.24 -5.88
C LEU A 77 2.33 -2.92 -6.25
N PRO A 78 2.94 -1.88 -5.66
CA PRO A 78 4.36 -1.62 -5.82
C PRO A 78 5.17 -2.72 -5.12
N SER A 79 6.47 -2.82 -5.42
CA SER A 79 7.33 -3.83 -4.76
C SER A 79 7.54 -3.49 -3.28
N LEU A 80 6.74 -4.11 -2.41
CA LEU A 80 6.78 -3.88 -0.96
C LEU A 80 7.91 -4.68 -0.28
N ALA A 81 8.39 -5.76 -0.90
CA ALA A 81 9.50 -6.57 -0.41
C ALA A 81 10.82 -5.79 -0.24
N GLN A 82 10.98 -4.67 -0.94
CA GLN A 82 12.20 -3.87 -0.89
C GLN A 82 12.25 -2.93 0.32
N LEU A 83 11.17 -2.84 1.10
CA LEU A 83 11.09 -2.00 2.29
C LEU A 83 11.85 -2.66 3.45
N PRO A 84 12.97 -2.08 3.93
CA PRO A 84 13.92 -2.79 4.80
C PRO A 84 13.43 -3.00 6.23
N SER A 85 12.43 -2.24 6.67
CA SER A 85 11.91 -2.27 8.05
C SER A 85 10.47 -2.76 8.14
N LEU A 86 9.85 -3.13 7.01
CA LEU A 86 8.44 -3.52 6.98
C LEU A 86 8.26 -4.84 7.73
N LYS A 87 7.36 -4.84 8.71
CA LYS A 87 7.06 -6.01 9.56
C LYS A 87 5.62 -6.44 9.45
N GLU A 88 4.73 -5.48 9.24
CA GLU A 88 3.29 -5.68 9.20
C GLU A 88 2.78 -5.10 7.89
N LEU A 89 2.19 -5.98 7.09
CA LEU A 89 1.53 -5.63 5.85
C LEU A 89 0.07 -6.10 5.93
N PHE A 90 -0.85 -5.16 5.85
CA PHE A 90 -2.27 -5.43 5.80
C PHE A 90 -2.85 -4.97 4.47
N ILE A 91 -3.50 -5.87 3.76
CA ILE A 91 -4.06 -5.63 2.43
C ILE A 91 -5.47 -6.23 2.42
N GLU A 92 -6.49 -5.40 2.23
CA GLU A 92 -7.89 -5.83 2.23
C GLU A 92 -8.71 -5.07 1.17
N GLY A 93 -9.77 -5.69 0.65
CA GLY A 93 -10.75 -5.03 -0.21
C GLY A 93 -10.29 -4.79 -1.65
N PHE A 94 -9.41 -5.66 -2.15
CA PHE A 94 -9.11 -5.79 -3.58
C PHE A 94 -10.19 -6.63 -4.25
N TYR A 95 -11.24 -5.99 -4.76
CA TYR A 95 -12.37 -6.69 -5.40
C TYR A 95 -12.13 -6.98 -6.90
N GLY A 96 -11.00 -6.56 -7.47
CA GLY A 96 -10.65 -6.73 -8.89
C GLY A 96 -9.27 -7.35 -9.15
N VAL A 97 -8.55 -7.83 -8.13
CA VAL A 97 -7.25 -8.49 -8.32
C VAL A 97 -7.45 -9.97 -8.60
N GLU A 98 -7.34 -10.34 -9.87
CA GLU A 98 -7.28 -11.75 -10.30
C GLU A 98 -5.90 -12.39 -10.06
N PHE A 99 -4.86 -11.59 -9.78
CA PHE A 99 -3.48 -12.08 -9.65
C PHE A 99 -2.64 -11.21 -8.70
N VAL A 100 -2.16 -11.81 -7.62
CA VAL A 100 -1.12 -11.22 -6.77
C VAL A 100 0.22 -11.70 -7.32
N ASP A 101 0.99 -10.79 -7.92
CA ASP A 101 2.32 -11.13 -8.44
C ASP A 101 3.28 -11.46 -7.29
N PHE A 102 4.01 -12.57 -7.43
CA PHE A 102 4.94 -13.08 -6.42
C PHE A 102 6.18 -12.19 -6.24
N GLU A 103 6.41 -11.22 -7.12
CA GLU A 103 7.43 -10.17 -6.96
C GLU A 103 7.23 -9.30 -5.71
N LEU A 104 6.05 -9.36 -5.08
CA LEU A 104 5.76 -8.74 -3.79
C LEU A 104 6.57 -9.31 -2.62
N PHE A 105 7.20 -10.48 -2.78
CA PHE A 105 7.90 -11.19 -1.71
C PHE A 105 9.42 -11.26 -1.90
N GLY A 106 9.95 -10.63 -2.96
CA GLY A 106 11.37 -10.72 -3.28
C GLY A 106 11.72 -12.11 -3.82
N THR A 107 12.65 -12.14 -4.76
CA THR A 107 13.16 -13.38 -5.34
C THR A 107 14.08 -14.07 -4.33
N ASP A 108 13.53 -14.73 -3.32
CA ASP A 108 14.18 -15.78 -2.54
C ASP A 108 13.12 -16.71 -1.96
N CYS A 109 12.70 -17.67 -2.80
CA CYS A 109 11.84 -18.76 -2.39
C CYS A 109 12.57 -19.69 -1.42
N CYS A 110 12.42 -19.43 -0.12
CA CYS A 110 12.42 -20.45 0.93
C CYS A 110 11.39 -20.02 1.98
N TRP A 111 10.17 -20.51 1.82
CA TRP A 111 9.08 -20.35 2.79
C TRP A 111 9.56 -20.78 4.18
N ILE A 112 9.70 -19.83 5.10
CA ILE A 112 9.57 -20.08 6.53
C ILE A 112 8.19 -19.54 6.89
N GLY A 113 7.26 -20.46 7.09
CA GLY A 113 5.92 -20.12 7.50
C GLY A 113 5.96 -19.39 8.84
N ASP A 114 5.36 -18.21 8.86
CA ASP A 114 4.57 -17.74 9.99
C ASP A 114 3.46 -16.80 9.46
N ARG A 115 2.22 -17.30 9.59
CA ARG A 115 0.90 -16.68 9.37
C ARG A 115 0.83 -15.39 8.55
N LEU A 116 0.64 -15.53 7.24
CA LEU A 116 -0.16 -14.59 6.46
C LEU A 116 -1.64 -15.01 6.58
N SER A 117 -2.41 -14.28 7.39
CA SER A 117 -3.86 -14.44 7.42
C SER A 117 -4.48 -13.70 6.24
N PHE A 118 -4.68 -14.41 5.13
CA PHE A 118 -5.62 -13.99 4.10
C PHE A 118 -7.04 -14.20 4.63
N MET A 119 -7.67 -13.14 5.12
CA MET A 119 -9.11 -13.17 5.35
C MET A 119 -9.79 -12.79 4.03
N SER A 120 -10.06 -13.80 3.20
CA SER A 120 -11.01 -13.65 2.09
C SER A 120 -12.41 -13.66 2.68
N ASN A 121 -13.14 -12.55 2.56
CA ASN A 121 -14.58 -12.54 2.72
C ASN A 121 -15.20 -12.40 1.33
N GLY A 122 -15.75 -13.50 0.82
CA GLY A 122 -16.39 -13.61 -0.50
C GLY A 122 -16.13 -14.98 -1.09
#